data_AF-A0A4V1KPZ3-F1
#
_entry.id   AF-A0A4V1KPZ3-F1
#
_cell.length_a   1.000
_cell.length_b   1.000
_cell.length_c   1.000
_cell.angle_alpha   90.00
_cell.angle_beta   90.00
_cell.angle_gamma   90.00
#
_symmetry.space_group_name_H-M   'P 1'
#
loop_
_entity.id
_entity.type
_entity.pdbx_description
1 polymer ?
#
loop_
_entity_poly.entity_id
_entity_poly.type
_entity_poly.pdbx_seq_one_letter_code
_entity_poly.pdbx_strand_id
1 'polypeptide(L)'
;MTNIELQKHNDFLLKQMELTRKRIIQPVYRGDSLRNLCFRLNVEFNETQTDTETLLNRLFMVGEKAQRYYTDNENFRIEDAEDYVFDRIIKYYNDSIKSKNKHTLFFFKQNKNFTDFFSNKVNKKIFIEKIENAGYQERLNIRNYYLTILHQLAAINYKKKSHFVSTTRDYEIAEMFANGKREKSRIILHCWLPKKINRNAVLKYGLPTYTFHPYQYQREYSILGGILPHFISGLELIESREFYPNPNIFLQEIKNSTFLEGIRINQQDFHNIAELTNYKITLSTDGDKTWEN
;
A
#
# COMPACT_ATOMS: atom_id res chain seq x y z
N MET A 1 -15.15 18.44 -18.53
CA MET A 1 -14.60 19.31 -17.47
C MET A 1 -14.94 20.75 -17.82
N THR A 2 -15.56 21.49 -16.90
CA THR A 2 -15.84 22.93 -17.06
C THR A 2 -14.57 23.77 -16.82
N ASN A 3 -14.58 25.04 -17.20
CA ASN A 3 -13.46 25.95 -16.92
C ASN A 3 -13.16 26.05 -15.41
N ILE A 4 -14.19 26.02 -14.57
CA ILE A 4 -14.06 26.06 -13.10
C ILE A 4 -13.41 24.78 -12.59
N GLU A 5 -13.83 23.62 -13.08
CA GLU A 5 -13.22 22.33 -12.71
C GLU A 5 -11.75 22.26 -13.15
N LEU A 6 -11.44 22.76 -14.35
CA LEU A 6 -10.06 22.83 -14.84
C LEU A 6 -9.19 23.72 -13.95
N GLN A 7 -9.69 24.90 -13.56
CA GLN A 7 -8.99 25.77 -12.63
C GLN A 7 -8.74 25.07 -11.28
N LYS A 8 -9.77 24.45 -10.70
CA LYS A 8 -9.62 23.71 -9.42
C LYS A 8 -8.64 22.55 -9.54
N HIS A 9 -8.62 21.83 -10.66
CA HIS A 9 -7.66 20.76 -10.89
C HIS A 9 -6.23 21.31 -10.93
N ASN A 10 -6.02 22.40 -11.67
CA ASN A 10 -4.71 23.05 -11.76
C ASN A 10 -4.23 23.54 -10.39
N ASP A 11 -5.11 24.17 -9.60
CA ASP A 11 -4.80 24.60 -8.23
C ASP A 11 -4.42 23.41 -7.33
N PHE A 12 -5.14 22.29 -7.45
CA PHE A 12 -4.80 21.05 -6.75
C PHE A 12 -3.40 20.54 -7.12
N LEU A 13 -3.10 20.44 -8.43
CA LEU A 13 -1.80 19.95 -8.91
C LEU A 13 -0.65 20.88 -8.50
N LEU A 14 -0.82 22.20 -8.64
CA LEU A 14 0.17 23.18 -8.21
C LEU A 14 0.45 23.06 -6.71
N LYS A 15 -0.59 22.86 -5.90
CA LYS A 15 -0.44 22.69 -4.46
C LYS A 15 0.25 21.38 -4.09
N GLN A 16 -0.09 20.29 -4.77
CA GLN A 16 0.56 18.99 -4.59
C GLN A 16 2.05 19.08 -4.92
N MET A 17 2.42 19.76 -6.02
CA MET A 17 3.81 20.01 -6.40
C MET A 17 4.55 20.85 -5.36
N GLU A 18 3.93 21.91 -4.85
CA GLU A 18 4.48 22.75 -3.79
C GLU A 18 4.82 21.92 -2.54
N LEU A 19 3.86 21.13 -2.04
CA LEU A 19 4.02 20.33 -0.83
C LEU A 19 5.01 19.17 -1.02
N THR A 20 5.08 18.61 -2.24
CA THR A 20 6.07 17.60 -2.61
C THR A 20 7.48 18.18 -2.56
N ARG A 21 7.69 19.38 -3.13
CA ARG A 21 8.99 20.09 -3.08
C ARG A 21 9.41 20.41 -1.64
N LYS A 22 8.45 20.79 -0.80
CA LYS A 22 8.64 20.99 0.65
C LYS A 22 8.84 19.69 1.44
N ARG A 23 8.75 18.52 0.78
CA ARG A 23 8.86 17.18 1.39
C ARG A 23 7.82 16.93 2.49
N ILE A 24 6.68 17.59 2.41
CA ILE A 24 5.54 17.40 3.33
C ILE A 24 4.77 16.14 2.94
N ILE A 25 4.56 15.95 1.64
CA ILE A 25 3.95 14.76 1.06
C ILE A 25 4.92 14.04 0.12
N GLN A 26 4.54 12.82 -0.26
CA GLN A 26 5.25 12.00 -1.23
C GLN A 26 4.25 11.51 -2.30
N PRO A 27 4.41 11.90 -3.57
CA PRO A 27 3.67 11.25 -4.65
C PRO A 27 4.12 9.79 -4.76
N VAL A 28 3.15 8.93 -4.99
CA VAL A 28 3.33 7.49 -5.21
C VAL A 28 2.37 7.02 -6.30
N TYR A 29 2.81 6.03 -7.06
CA TYR A 29 2.12 5.50 -8.21
C TYR A 29 1.93 4.00 -8.07
N ARG A 30 0.79 3.49 -8.53
CA ARG A 30 0.54 2.05 -8.62
C ARG A 30 0.16 1.67 -10.04
N GLY A 31 1.06 0.99 -10.72
CA GLY A 31 0.76 0.33 -11.98
C GLY A 31 0.08 -1.01 -11.75
N ASP A 32 -0.98 -1.29 -12.51
CA ASP A 32 -1.67 -2.58 -12.55
C ASP A 32 -2.35 -2.77 -13.91
N SER A 33 -2.96 -3.92 -14.15
CA SER A 33 -3.87 -4.08 -15.28
C SER A 33 -5.27 -3.59 -14.93
N LEU A 34 -5.97 -3.02 -15.93
CA LEU A 34 -7.38 -2.66 -15.82
C LEU A 34 -8.21 -3.87 -15.44
N ARG A 35 -7.93 -5.04 -16.02
CA ARG A 35 -8.57 -6.32 -15.69
C ARG A 35 -8.53 -6.62 -14.18
N ASN A 36 -7.38 -6.44 -13.55
CA ASN A 36 -7.22 -6.71 -12.12
C ASN A 36 -8.02 -5.71 -11.27
N LEU A 37 -8.02 -4.43 -11.66
CA LEU A 37 -8.80 -3.40 -10.97
C LEU A 37 -10.31 -3.66 -11.11
N CYS A 38 -10.79 -3.93 -12.34
CA CYS A 38 -12.17 -4.30 -12.62
C CYS A 38 -12.58 -5.53 -11.80
N PHE A 39 -11.75 -6.57 -11.76
CA PHE A 39 -12.01 -7.73 -10.91
C PHE A 39 -12.17 -7.33 -9.44
N ARG A 40 -11.26 -6.54 -8.85
CA ARG A 40 -11.37 -6.16 -7.42
C ARG A 40 -12.61 -5.31 -7.14
N LEU A 41 -12.95 -4.41 -8.05
CA LEU A 41 -14.12 -3.53 -7.93
C LEU A 41 -15.40 -4.17 -8.47
N ASN A 42 -15.37 -5.46 -8.85
CA ASN A 42 -16.50 -6.22 -9.40
C ASN A 42 -17.19 -5.53 -10.58
N VAL A 43 -16.40 -4.93 -11.47
CA VAL A 43 -16.83 -4.35 -12.74
C VAL A 43 -16.50 -5.34 -13.85
N GLU A 44 -17.41 -5.54 -14.79
CA GLU A 44 -17.17 -6.40 -15.93
C GLU A 44 -16.03 -5.82 -16.78
N PHE A 45 -14.98 -6.62 -16.98
CA PHE A 45 -13.85 -6.22 -17.81
C PHE A 45 -14.13 -6.57 -19.28
N ASN A 46 -14.07 -5.56 -20.14
CA ASN A 46 -14.12 -5.73 -21.58
C ASN A 46 -13.01 -4.88 -22.22
N GLU A 47 -12.20 -5.51 -23.08
CA GLU A 47 -11.06 -4.89 -23.75
C GLU A 47 -11.45 -3.73 -24.66
N THR A 48 -12.69 -3.69 -25.16
CA THR A 48 -13.17 -2.63 -26.07
C THR A 48 -13.95 -1.54 -25.35
N GLN A 49 -14.76 -1.90 -24.34
CA GLN A 49 -15.60 -0.95 -23.62
C GLN A 49 -15.87 -1.45 -22.20
N THR A 50 -15.07 -0.98 -21.25
CA THR A 50 -15.31 -1.18 -19.82
C THR A 50 -16.28 -0.11 -19.31
N ASP A 51 -17.17 -0.45 -18.38
CA ASP A 51 -18.00 0.52 -17.67
C ASP A 51 -17.15 1.39 -16.74
N THR A 52 -16.58 2.44 -17.31
CA THR A 52 -15.68 3.37 -16.63
C THR A 52 -16.40 4.16 -15.53
N GLU A 53 -17.67 4.47 -15.69
CA GLU A 53 -18.43 5.22 -14.69
C GLU A 53 -18.55 4.42 -13.39
N THR A 54 -19.04 3.18 -13.48
CA THR A 54 -19.13 2.28 -12.31
C THR A 54 -17.75 2.02 -11.71
N LEU A 55 -16.72 1.83 -12.54
CA LEU A 55 -15.34 1.64 -12.10
C LEU A 55 -14.84 2.81 -11.26
N LEU A 56 -14.98 4.04 -11.74
CA LEU A 56 -14.53 5.25 -11.07
C LEU A 56 -15.34 5.53 -9.80
N ASN A 57 -16.67 5.35 -9.85
CA ASN A 57 -17.54 5.50 -8.69
C ASN A 57 -17.12 4.57 -7.56
N ARG A 58 -16.86 3.28 -7.86
CA ARG A 58 -16.39 2.33 -6.86
C ARG A 58 -14.97 2.65 -6.39
N LEU A 59 -14.04 2.94 -7.31
CA LEU A 59 -12.65 3.27 -6.98
C LEU A 59 -12.57 4.48 -6.04
N PHE A 60 -13.29 5.56 -6.34
CA PHE A 60 -13.25 6.79 -5.54
C PHE A 60 -14.16 6.77 -4.32
N MET A 61 -15.03 5.77 -4.17
CA MET A 61 -15.75 5.52 -2.92
C MET A 61 -14.94 4.65 -1.96
N VAL A 62 -14.39 3.54 -2.47
CA VAL A 62 -13.80 2.52 -1.61
C VAL A 62 -12.27 2.56 -1.59
N GLY A 63 -11.61 2.95 -2.68
CA GLY A 63 -10.14 2.89 -2.83
C GLY A 63 -9.61 1.52 -3.27
N GLU A 64 -8.29 1.31 -3.16
CA GLU A 64 -7.59 0.08 -3.57
C GLU A 64 -7.00 -0.64 -2.35
N LYS A 65 -7.28 -1.92 -2.16
CA LYS A 65 -6.91 -2.66 -0.93
C LYS A 65 -5.82 -3.68 -1.19
N ALA A 66 -5.09 -4.03 -0.14
CA ALA A 66 -4.11 -5.11 -0.16
C ALA A 66 -4.78 -6.46 -0.44
N GLN A 67 -3.94 -7.43 -0.80
CA GLN A 67 -4.41 -8.76 -1.21
C GLN A 67 -5.28 -9.45 -0.15
N ARG A 68 -4.96 -9.25 1.13
CA ARG A 68 -5.70 -9.82 2.26
C ARG A 68 -7.21 -9.56 2.19
N TYR A 69 -7.62 -8.38 1.73
CA TYR A 69 -9.01 -7.91 1.83
C TYR A 69 -9.97 -8.55 0.82
N TYR A 70 -9.49 -9.40 -0.08
CA TYR A 70 -10.34 -10.18 -0.99
C TYR A 70 -10.04 -11.69 -0.96
N THR A 71 -9.30 -12.14 0.06
CA THR A 71 -8.96 -13.56 0.26
C THR A 71 -9.41 -14.02 1.65
N ASP A 72 -10.02 -15.20 1.77
CA ASP A 72 -10.49 -15.77 3.06
C ASP A 72 -9.33 -16.32 3.93
N ASN A 73 -8.12 -15.81 3.75
CA ASN A 73 -6.96 -16.45 4.35
C ASN A 73 -6.80 -16.04 5.81
N GLU A 74 -7.01 -17.00 6.71
CA GLU A 74 -6.80 -16.91 8.16
C GLU A 74 -5.33 -16.59 8.51
N ASN A 75 -5.01 -15.30 8.43
CA ASN A 75 -3.87 -14.70 9.10
C ASN A 75 -4.36 -13.72 10.17
N PHE A 76 -3.43 -13.27 11.00
CA PHE A 76 -3.66 -12.16 11.92
C PHE A 76 -4.15 -10.91 11.19
N ARG A 77 -4.94 -10.08 11.87
CA ARG A 77 -5.54 -8.83 11.41
C ARG A 77 -4.52 -7.69 11.39
N ILE A 78 -4.87 -6.61 10.69
CA ILE A 78 -4.07 -5.38 10.63
C ILE A 78 -3.85 -4.74 12.00
N GLU A 79 -4.68 -4.99 13.00
CA GLU A 79 -4.55 -4.50 14.37
C GLU A 79 -3.86 -5.49 15.32
N ASP A 80 -3.60 -6.73 14.90
CA ASP A 80 -3.06 -7.76 15.80
C ASP A 80 -1.57 -7.52 16.11
N ALA A 81 -1.25 -7.41 17.39
CA ALA A 81 0.10 -7.10 17.87
C ALA A 81 0.55 -8.07 18.98
N GLU A 82 -0.07 -9.23 19.11
CA GLU A 82 0.21 -10.25 20.10
C GLU A 82 1.45 -11.09 19.70
N ASP A 83 2.02 -11.82 20.66
CA ASP A 83 3.27 -12.59 20.46
C ASP A 83 3.18 -13.60 19.30
N TYR A 84 2.01 -14.21 19.10
CA TYR A 84 1.80 -15.17 18.02
C TYR A 84 2.02 -14.56 16.62
N VAL A 85 1.83 -13.24 16.46
CA VAL A 85 2.10 -12.52 15.21
C VAL A 85 3.60 -12.46 14.93
N PHE A 86 4.40 -12.15 15.94
CA PHE A 86 5.86 -12.09 15.85
C PHE A 86 6.46 -13.48 15.64
N ASP A 87 5.87 -14.51 16.23
CA ASP A 87 6.19 -15.90 15.95
C ASP A 87 6.03 -16.24 14.46
N ARG A 88 4.93 -15.79 13.84
CA ARG A 88 4.70 -15.97 12.40
C ARG A 88 5.72 -15.18 11.56
N ILE A 89 6.06 -13.95 11.95
CA ILE A 89 7.10 -13.15 11.28
C ILE A 89 8.42 -13.91 11.22
N ILE A 90 8.86 -14.48 12.35
CA ILE A 90 10.10 -15.26 12.40
C ILE A 90 10.02 -16.49 11.49
N LYS A 91 8.88 -17.19 11.47
CA LYS A 91 8.66 -18.31 10.56
C LYS A 91 8.78 -17.87 9.09
N TYR A 92 8.16 -16.75 8.72
CA TYR A 92 8.21 -16.24 7.35
C TYR A 92 9.63 -15.86 6.91
N TYR A 93 10.44 -15.29 7.80
CA TYR A 93 11.85 -15.04 7.47
C TYR A 93 12.67 -16.31 7.34
N ASN A 94 12.50 -17.27 8.25
CA ASN A 94 13.15 -18.58 8.16
C ASN A 94 12.85 -19.28 6.82
N ASP A 95 11.61 -19.18 6.34
CA ASP A 95 11.24 -19.71 5.02
C ASP A 95 11.85 -18.89 3.88
N SER A 96 11.88 -17.56 4.01
CA SER A 96 12.43 -16.65 2.99
C SER A 96 13.94 -16.81 2.81
N ILE A 97 14.69 -17.13 3.88
CA ILE A 97 16.14 -17.38 3.82
C ILE A 97 16.46 -18.57 2.89
N LYS A 98 15.54 -19.54 2.77
CA LYS A 98 15.68 -20.71 1.90
C LYS A 98 15.30 -20.44 0.44
N SER A 99 14.87 -19.22 0.11
CA SER A 99 14.47 -18.84 -1.24
C SER A 99 15.63 -18.97 -2.23
N LYS A 100 15.34 -19.47 -3.43
CA LYS A 100 16.30 -19.51 -4.54
C LYS A 100 16.28 -18.23 -5.40
N ASN A 101 15.42 -17.27 -5.08
CA ASN A 101 15.34 -16.01 -5.82
C ASN A 101 16.63 -15.18 -5.60
N LYS A 102 17.26 -14.75 -6.70
CA LYS A 102 18.54 -14.03 -6.67
C LYS A 102 18.50 -12.73 -5.85
N HIS A 103 17.41 -11.97 -5.91
CA HIS A 103 17.23 -10.73 -5.16
C HIS A 103 17.04 -10.99 -3.67
N THR A 104 16.28 -12.04 -3.31
CA THR A 104 16.14 -12.49 -1.92
C THR A 104 17.48 -12.94 -1.34
N LEU A 105 18.23 -13.77 -2.07
CA LEU A 105 19.56 -14.22 -1.66
C LEU A 105 20.52 -13.03 -1.47
N PHE A 106 20.50 -12.07 -2.39
CA PHE A 106 21.32 -10.86 -2.29
C PHE A 106 20.93 -10.01 -1.08
N PHE A 107 19.63 -9.84 -0.80
CA PHE A 107 19.15 -9.15 0.40
C PHE A 107 19.73 -9.75 1.69
N PHE A 108 19.63 -11.07 1.88
CA PHE A 108 20.14 -11.72 3.09
C PHE A 108 21.68 -11.70 3.16
N LYS A 109 22.37 -11.78 2.02
CA LYS A 109 23.83 -11.64 1.96
C LYS A 109 24.31 -10.25 2.41
N GLN A 110 23.59 -9.19 2.02
CA GLN A 110 23.94 -7.81 2.35
C GLN A 110 23.55 -7.42 3.78
N ASN A 111 22.51 -8.03 4.35
CA ASN A 111 22.04 -7.75 5.70
C ASN A 111 22.45 -8.87 6.69
N LYS A 112 23.75 -9.11 6.89
CA LYS A 112 24.25 -10.26 7.68
C LYS A 112 23.66 -10.35 9.09
N ASN A 113 23.74 -9.29 9.90
CA ASN A 113 23.21 -9.29 11.27
C ASN A 113 21.70 -9.59 11.32
N PHE A 114 20.96 -9.16 10.30
CA PHE A 114 19.55 -9.46 10.14
C PHE A 114 19.34 -10.96 9.86
N THR A 115 20.09 -11.50 8.90
CA THR A 115 20.06 -12.91 8.52
C THR A 115 20.44 -13.83 9.68
N ASP A 116 21.51 -13.51 10.40
CA ASP A 116 22.00 -14.27 11.55
C ASP A 116 20.95 -14.29 12.66
N PHE A 117 20.27 -13.16 12.87
CA PHE A 117 19.18 -13.11 13.85
C PHE A 117 18.03 -14.05 13.49
N PHE A 118 17.50 -13.96 12.26
CA PHE A 118 16.31 -14.72 11.87
C PHE A 118 16.58 -16.19 11.52
N SER A 119 17.84 -16.58 11.27
CA SER A 119 18.23 -17.97 11.00
C SER A 119 18.35 -18.84 12.27
N ASN A 120 18.57 -18.22 13.43
CA ASN A 120 18.70 -18.94 14.70
C ASN A 120 17.33 -19.06 15.41
N LYS A 121 16.87 -20.30 15.59
CA LYS A 121 15.59 -20.59 16.27
C LYS A 121 15.52 -20.07 17.70
N VAL A 122 16.64 -19.98 18.42
CA VAL A 122 16.68 -19.47 19.81
C VAL A 122 16.31 -17.98 19.86
N ASN A 123 16.61 -17.22 18.81
CA ASN A 123 16.29 -15.80 18.73
C ASN A 123 14.79 -15.50 18.67
N LYS A 124 13.96 -16.54 18.50
CA LYS A 124 12.50 -16.44 18.68
C LYS A 124 12.15 -15.88 20.05
N LYS A 125 12.68 -16.50 21.10
CA LYS A 125 12.41 -16.08 22.48
C LYS A 125 12.95 -14.68 22.73
N ILE A 126 14.17 -14.41 22.24
CA ILE A 126 14.82 -13.09 22.35
C ILE A 126 14.01 -11.98 21.67
N PHE A 127 13.37 -12.25 20.52
CA PHE A 127 12.51 -11.27 19.87
C PHE A 127 11.37 -10.88 20.82
N ILE A 128 10.61 -11.86 21.31
CA ILE A 128 9.46 -11.63 22.19
C ILE A 128 9.88 -10.92 23.48
N GLU A 129 10.93 -11.40 24.14
CA GLU A 129 11.50 -10.79 25.36
C GLU A 129 11.88 -9.31 25.14
N LYS A 130 12.47 -8.97 23.98
CA LYS A 130 12.84 -7.59 23.66
C LYS A 130 11.64 -6.65 23.50
N ILE A 131 10.46 -7.16 23.17
CA ILE A 131 9.26 -6.34 22.92
C ILE A 131 8.17 -6.53 23.97
N GLU A 132 8.47 -7.25 25.05
CA GLU A 132 7.52 -7.53 26.13
C GLU A 132 6.99 -6.24 26.75
N ASN A 133 7.88 -5.28 27.01
CA ASN A 133 7.54 -3.97 27.58
C ASN A 133 7.15 -2.92 26.54
N ALA A 134 7.01 -3.31 25.26
CA ALA A 134 6.65 -2.38 24.21
C ALA A 134 5.14 -2.07 24.26
N GLY A 135 4.79 -0.79 24.18
CA GLY A 135 3.40 -0.38 24.08
C GLY A 135 2.77 -0.91 22.79
N TYR A 136 1.45 -1.05 22.77
CA TYR A 136 0.69 -1.59 21.63
C TYR A 136 1.08 -0.95 20.28
N GLN A 137 1.15 0.40 20.23
CA GLN A 137 1.54 1.11 19.01
C GLN A 137 2.98 0.84 18.57
N GLU A 138 3.90 0.66 19.52
CA GLU A 138 5.29 0.33 19.20
C GLU A 138 5.40 -1.08 18.65
N ARG A 139 4.64 -2.02 19.22
CA ARG A 139 4.52 -3.39 18.70
C ARG A 139 3.99 -3.41 17.28
N LEU A 140 2.94 -2.64 16.98
CA LEU A 140 2.44 -2.46 15.60
C LEU A 140 3.52 -1.90 14.66
N ASN A 141 4.28 -0.88 15.09
CA ASN A 141 5.35 -0.29 14.29
C ASN A 141 6.47 -1.30 13.99
N ILE A 142 6.89 -2.08 14.99
CA ILE A 142 7.88 -3.15 14.85
C ILE A 142 7.37 -4.22 13.88
N ARG A 143 6.14 -4.69 14.09
CA ARG A 143 5.47 -5.67 13.23
C ARG A 143 5.46 -5.19 11.77
N ASN A 144 4.98 -3.97 11.53
CA ASN A 144 4.86 -3.39 10.19
C ASN A 144 6.22 -3.23 9.51
N TYR A 145 7.27 -2.88 10.26
CA TYR A 145 8.63 -2.78 9.74
C TYR A 145 9.11 -4.10 9.12
N TYR A 146 8.88 -5.21 9.81
CA TYR A 146 9.28 -6.54 9.34
C TYR A 146 8.35 -7.06 8.23
N LEU A 147 7.04 -6.92 8.39
CA LEU A 147 6.10 -7.37 7.37
C LEU A 147 6.26 -6.63 6.03
N THR A 148 6.66 -5.35 6.06
CA THR A 148 6.99 -4.59 4.85
C THR A 148 8.09 -5.28 4.04
N ILE A 149 9.15 -5.76 4.69
CA ILE A 149 10.22 -6.47 3.98
C ILE A 149 9.78 -7.85 3.52
N LEU A 150 9.01 -8.59 4.33
CA LEU A 150 8.47 -9.88 3.89
C LEU A 150 7.57 -9.74 2.65
N HIS A 151 6.82 -8.64 2.57
CA HIS A 151 6.05 -8.26 1.40
C HIS A 151 6.95 -8.03 0.19
N GLN A 152 7.99 -7.19 0.33
CA GLN A 152 8.96 -6.89 -0.74
C GLN A 152 9.75 -8.11 -1.20
N LEU A 153 10.03 -9.05 -0.29
CA LEU A 153 10.67 -10.34 -0.61
C LEU A 153 9.74 -11.29 -1.35
N ALA A 154 8.46 -10.95 -1.51
CA ALA A 154 7.42 -11.83 -2.03
C ALA A 154 7.40 -13.19 -1.29
N ALA A 155 7.57 -13.15 0.04
CA ALA A 155 7.72 -14.34 0.86
C ALA A 155 6.55 -15.32 0.62
N ILE A 156 6.86 -16.58 0.28
CA ILE A 156 5.89 -17.58 -0.22
C ILE A 156 4.65 -17.69 0.69
N ASN A 157 4.87 -17.72 2.00
CA ASN A 157 3.83 -17.90 3.01
C ASN A 157 3.14 -16.60 3.46
N TYR A 158 3.59 -15.44 2.96
CA TYR A 158 3.04 -14.14 3.33
C TYR A 158 2.48 -13.35 2.14
N LYS A 159 3.01 -13.49 0.92
CA LYS A 159 2.61 -12.69 -0.25
C LYS A 159 1.09 -12.64 -0.45
N LYS A 160 0.44 -13.81 -0.46
CA LYS A 160 -1.02 -13.94 -0.63
C LYS A 160 -1.84 -13.47 0.58
N LYS A 161 -1.18 -13.20 1.71
CA LYS A 161 -1.76 -12.74 2.98
C LYS A 161 -1.26 -11.34 3.34
N SER A 162 -0.64 -10.66 2.38
CA SER A 162 0.02 -9.40 2.65
C SER A 162 -1.02 -8.34 2.97
N HIS A 163 -0.70 -7.55 3.99
CA HIS A 163 -1.45 -6.38 4.37
C HIS A 163 -0.99 -5.15 3.59
N PHE A 164 -0.10 -5.31 2.61
CA PHE A 164 0.52 -4.19 1.92
C PHE A 164 0.13 -4.12 0.44
N VAL A 165 -0.08 -2.90 -0.01
CA VAL A 165 -0.16 -2.52 -1.42
C VAL A 165 1.19 -2.00 -1.86
N SER A 166 1.80 -2.62 -2.88
CA SER A 166 3.01 -2.06 -3.50
C SER A 166 2.67 -0.85 -4.35
N THR A 167 3.41 0.22 -4.13
CA THR A 167 3.46 1.42 -4.96
C THR A 167 4.91 1.78 -5.22
N THR A 168 5.18 2.72 -6.11
CA THR A 168 6.52 3.24 -6.37
C THR A 168 6.51 4.76 -6.39
N ARG A 169 7.66 5.37 -6.10
CA ARG A 169 7.84 6.83 -6.18
C ARG A 169 8.16 7.30 -7.60
N ASP A 170 8.25 6.38 -8.54
CA ASP A 170 8.73 6.61 -9.89
C ASP A 170 7.67 6.19 -10.90
N TYR A 171 7.25 7.14 -11.72
CA TYR A 171 6.17 6.93 -12.68
C TYR A 171 6.54 5.86 -13.74
N GLU A 172 7.77 5.90 -14.25
CA GLU A 172 8.23 4.96 -15.29
C GLU A 172 8.24 3.52 -14.75
N ILE A 173 8.61 3.37 -13.47
CA ILE A 173 8.58 2.08 -12.80
C ILE A 173 7.13 1.60 -12.62
N ALA A 174 6.19 2.49 -12.30
CA ALA A 174 4.78 2.13 -12.20
C ALA A 174 4.25 1.64 -13.55
N GLU A 175 4.58 2.34 -14.64
CA GLU A 175 4.23 1.90 -16.00
C GLU A 175 4.79 0.51 -16.31
N MET A 176 6.04 0.21 -15.92
CA MET A 176 6.62 -1.12 -16.08
C MET A 176 5.86 -2.20 -15.28
N PHE A 177 5.34 -1.86 -14.10
CA PHE A 177 4.59 -2.76 -13.24
C PHE A 177 3.14 -3.00 -13.66
N ALA A 178 2.59 -2.17 -14.54
CA ALA A 178 1.29 -2.40 -15.17
C ALA A 178 1.34 -3.58 -16.19
N ASN A 179 2.04 -4.67 -15.84
CA ASN A 179 2.33 -5.85 -16.66
C ASN A 179 3.06 -5.61 -18.00
N GLY A 180 3.67 -4.44 -18.17
CA GLY A 180 4.49 -4.09 -19.33
C GLY A 180 3.76 -4.27 -20.68
N LYS A 181 4.50 -4.37 -21.79
CA LYS A 181 3.96 -4.42 -23.16
C LYS A 181 3.03 -5.61 -23.49
N ARG A 182 2.80 -6.54 -22.56
CA ARG A 182 1.96 -7.73 -22.78
C ARG A 182 0.51 -7.51 -22.38
N GLU A 183 0.25 -6.55 -21.50
CA GLU A 183 -1.10 -6.16 -21.11
C GLU A 183 -1.58 -5.04 -22.05
N LYS A 184 -2.80 -5.17 -22.57
CA LYS A 184 -3.39 -4.20 -23.50
C LYS A 184 -4.18 -3.11 -22.78
N SER A 185 -4.56 -3.33 -21.53
CA SER A 185 -5.32 -2.37 -20.74
C SER A 185 -4.58 -2.10 -19.45
N ARG A 186 -3.67 -1.13 -19.50
CA ARG A 186 -2.78 -0.76 -18.39
C ARG A 186 -3.30 0.46 -17.68
N ILE A 187 -3.13 0.46 -16.37
CA ILE A 187 -3.55 1.58 -15.54
C ILE A 187 -2.43 2.07 -14.63
N ILE A 188 -2.51 3.35 -14.28
CA ILE A 188 -1.73 3.93 -13.18
C ILE A 188 -2.67 4.67 -12.24
N LEU A 189 -2.68 4.25 -10.98
CA LEU A 189 -3.27 5.08 -9.92
C LEU A 189 -2.24 6.13 -9.50
N HIS A 190 -2.67 7.39 -9.56
CA HIS A 190 -1.92 8.54 -9.09
C HIS A 190 -2.36 8.86 -7.66
N CYS A 191 -1.41 8.81 -6.72
CA CYS A 191 -1.70 8.93 -5.30
C CYS A 191 -0.65 9.81 -4.61
N TRP A 192 -0.93 10.20 -3.36
CA TRP A 192 0.08 10.80 -2.49
C TRP A 192 -0.11 10.33 -1.06
N LEU A 193 0.96 10.43 -0.27
CA LEU A 193 0.90 10.15 1.16
C LEU A 193 1.61 11.24 1.96
N PRO A 194 1.09 11.62 3.13
CA PRO A 194 1.84 12.45 4.07
C PRO A 194 3.08 11.70 4.54
N LYS A 195 4.24 12.36 4.60
CA LYS A 195 5.46 11.72 5.09
C LYS A 195 5.40 11.55 6.61
N LYS A 196 5.07 10.36 7.09
CA LYS A 196 5.25 9.97 8.49
C LYS A 196 6.57 9.20 8.64
N ILE A 197 7.58 9.78 9.31
CA ILE A 197 8.85 9.09 9.62
C ILE A 197 8.75 8.57 11.05
N ASN A 198 8.61 7.25 11.23
CA ASN A 198 8.86 6.64 12.53
C ASN A 198 9.57 5.29 12.38
N ARG A 199 10.90 5.34 12.28
CA ARG A 199 11.78 4.16 12.31
C ARG A 199 12.31 3.86 13.72
N ASN A 200 11.90 4.64 14.73
CA ASN A 200 12.57 4.69 16.02
C ASN A 200 12.23 3.48 16.90
N ALA A 201 11.06 2.86 16.70
CA ALA A 201 10.61 1.74 17.53
C ALA A 201 11.55 0.52 17.45
N VAL A 202 11.98 0.09 16.25
CA VAL A 202 12.84 -1.10 16.10
C VAL A 202 14.20 -0.89 16.75
N LEU A 203 14.78 0.29 16.57
CA LEU A 203 16.07 0.65 17.17
C LEU A 203 16.00 0.74 18.70
N LYS A 204 14.90 1.30 19.24
CA LYS A 204 14.67 1.42 20.68
C LYS A 204 14.77 0.06 21.40
N TYR A 205 14.27 -1.01 20.78
CA TYR A 205 14.27 -2.36 21.37
C TYR A 205 15.48 -3.22 20.96
N GLY A 206 16.49 -2.63 20.29
CA GLY A 206 17.71 -3.34 19.89
C GLY A 206 17.43 -4.53 18.97
N LEU A 207 16.36 -4.46 18.17
CA LEU A 207 15.99 -5.50 17.21
C LEU A 207 16.77 -5.33 15.90
N PRO A 208 17.00 -6.40 15.12
CA PRO A 208 17.78 -6.31 13.89
C PRO A 208 17.11 -5.42 12.85
N THR A 209 17.89 -4.50 12.28
CA THR A 209 17.49 -3.65 11.16
C THR A 209 18.11 -4.11 9.85
N TYR A 210 17.55 -3.68 8.72
CA TYR A 210 18.13 -3.84 7.39
C TYR A 210 18.47 -2.47 6.79
N THR A 211 19.47 -2.45 5.91
CA THR A 211 19.87 -1.26 5.15
C THR A 211 19.69 -1.48 3.64
N PHE A 212 19.81 -2.73 3.19
CA PHE A 212 19.64 -3.11 1.80
C PHE A 212 18.24 -3.69 1.56
N HIS A 213 17.60 -3.36 0.44
CA HIS A 213 16.27 -3.87 0.04
C HIS A 213 16.40 -4.83 -1.15
N PRO A 214 15.57 -5.89 -1.27
CA PRO A 214 15.71 -6.88 -2.35
C PRO A 214 15.63 -6.28 -3.77
N TYR A 215 14.79 -5.25 -3.95
CA TYR A 215 14.57 -4.60 -5.24
C TYR A 215 14.73 -3.08 -5.15
N GLN A 216 15.91 -2.59 -4.74
CA GLN A 216 16.17 -1.14 -4.57
C GLN A 216 15.80 -0.29 -5.80
N TYR A 217 16.05 -0.82 -7.00
CA TYR A 217 15.77 -0.11 -8.25
C TYR A 217 14.27 0.18 -8.45
N GLN A 218 13.38 -0.61 -7.86
CA GLN A 218 11.92 -0.44 -7.98
C GLN A 218 11.39 0.76 -7.19
N ARG A 219 12.21 1.34 -6.30
CA ARG A 219 11.83 2.50 -5.45
C ARG A 219 10.49 2.28 -4.74
N GLU A 220 10.25 1.03 -4.32
CA GLU A 220 8.97 0.62 -3.76
C GLU A 220 8.64 1.39 -2.48
N TYR A 221 7.38 1.78 -2.37
CA TYR A 221 6.75 2.25 -1.15
C TYR A 221 5.55 1.36 -0.85
N SER A 222 5.61 0.59 0.24
CA SER A 222 4.56 -0.35 0.61
C SER A 222 3.57 0.32 1.56
N ILE A 223 2.29 0.34 1.19
CA ILE A 223 1.22 1.01 1.93
C ILE A 223 0.44 -0.04 2.71
N LEU A 224 0.34 0.13 4.03
CA LEU A 224 -0.40 -0.78 4.90
C LEU A 224 -1.92 -0.65 4.67
N GLY A 225 -2.63 -1.77 4.65
CA GLY A 225 -4.07 -1.89 4.45
C GLY A 225 -4.48 -1.68 2.99
N GLY A 226 -4.28 -0.47 2.49
CA GLY A 226 -4.72 -0.07 1.17
C GLY A 226 -4.46 1.41 0.90
N ILE A 227 -4.68 1.80 -0.35
CA ILE A 227 -4.75 3.20 -0.76
C ILE A 227 -6.20 3.65 -0.55
N LEU A 228 -6.42 4.44 0.50
CA LEU A 228 -7.72 5.05 0.75
C LEU A 228 -8.07 6.03 -0.38
N PRO A 229 -9.34 6.15 -0.76
CA PRO A 229 -9.76 6.99 -1.88
C PRO A 229 -9.46 8.48 -1.63
N HIS A 230 -9.41 8.89 -0.36
CA HIS A 230 -9.00 10.21 0.12
C HIS A 230 -7.58 10.61 -0.35
N PHE A 231 -6.73 9.65 -0.73
CA PHE A 231 -5.34 9.85 -1.16
C PHE A 231 -5.10 9.50 -2.64
N ILE A 232 -6.17 9.33 -3.42
CA ILE A 232 -6.11 9.05 -4.87
C ILE A 232 -6.46 10.34 -5.61
N SER A 233 -5.54 10.85 -6.42
CA SER A 233 -5.77 12.06 -7.24
C SER A 233 -6.45 11.71 -8.56
N GLY A 234 -6.21 10.52 -9.09
CA GLY A 234 -6.89 10.06 -10.30
C GLY A 234 -6.42 8.68 -10.78
N LEU A 235 -7.11 8.20 -11.81
CA LEU A 235 -6.81 6.98 -12.54
C LEU A 235 -6.39 7.36 -13.97
N GLU A 236 -5.24 6.86 -14.40
CA GLU A 236 -4.78 6.96 -15.79
C GLU A 236 -5.01 5.63 -16.52
N LEU A 237 -5.61 5.70 -17.71
CA LEU A 237 -5.63 4.62 -18.69
C LEU A 237 -4.56 4.91 -19.75
N ILE A 238 -3.48 4.12 -19.74
CA ILE A 238 -2.25 4.47 -20.48
C ILE A 238 -2.50 4.43 -22.00
N GLU A 239 -3.23 3.43 -22.48
CA GLU A 239 -3.43 3.22 -23.92
C GLU A 239 -4.33 4.28 -24.56
N SER A 240 -5.42 4.66 -23.90
CA SER A 240 -6.31 5.72 -24.37
C SER A 240 -5.76 7.12 -24.05
N ARG A 241 -4.71 7.23 -23.23
CA ARG A 241 -4.16 8.49 -22.70
C ARG A 241 -5.21 9.31 -21.96
N GLU A 242 -6.15 8.61 -21.33
CA GLU A 242 -7.22 9.23 -20.55
C GLU A 242 -6.79 9.32 -19.09
N PHE A 243 -7.08 10.47 -18.50
CA PHE A 243 -6.88 10.69 -17.07
C PHE A 243 -8.21 11.08 -16.45
N TYR A 244 -8.62 10.29 -15.46
CA TYR A 244 -9.85 10.49 -14.71
C TYR A 244 -9.48 11.04 -13.33
N PRO A 245 -9.58 12.37 -13.11
CA PRO A 245 -9.33 12.96 -11.80
C PRO A 245 -10.39 12.49 -10.81
N ASN A 246 -10.02 12.37 -9.54
CA ASN A 246 -10.97 12.11 -8.47
C ASN A 246 -11.99 13.26 -8.41
N PRO A 247 -13.30 13.02 -8.65
CA PRO A 247 -14.29 14.08 -8.77
C PRO A 247 -14.46 14.87 -7.47
N ASN A 248 -14.13 14.28 -6.32
CA ASN A 248 -14.20 14.94 -5.02
C ASN A 248 -13.20 16.12 -4.89
N ILE A 249 -12.19 16.21 -5.76
CA ILE A 249 -11.32 17.40 -5.87
C ILE A 249 -12.15 18.65 -6.19
N PHE A 250 -13.18 18.52 -7.04
CA PHE A 250 -13.98 19.65 -7.51
C PHE A 250 -15.04 20.13 -6.50
N LEU A 251 -15.35 19.29 -5.50
CA LEU A 251 -16.41 19.51 -4.53
C LEU A 251 -15.93 20.24 -3.25
N GLN A 252 -14.65 20.60 -3.16
CA GLN A 252 -14.09 21.24 -1.98
C GLN A 252 -13.06 22.33 -2.31
N GLU A 253 -12.71 23.11 -1.30
CA GLU A 253 -11.58 24.04 -1.36
C GLU A 253 -10.27 23.29 -1.14
N ILE A 254 -9.24 23.62 -1.92
CA ILE A 254 -7.93 23.00 -1.81
C ILE A 254 -7.10 23.70 -0.72
N LYS A 255 -6.81 22.98 0.38
CA LYS A 255 -6.04 23.48 1.53
C LYS A 255 -4.86 22.55 1.82
N ASN A 256 -3.92 22.98 2.67
CA ASN A 256 -2.83 22.10 3.13
C ASN A 256 -3.38 20.83 3.81
N SER A 257 -4.46 20.95 4.59
CA SER A 257 -5.10 19.82 5.27
C SER A 257 -5.62 18.77 4.28
N THR A 258 -6.10 19.16 3.09
CA THR A 258 -6.50 18.22 2.02
C THR A 258 -5.40 17.21 1.68
N PHE A 259 -4.14 17.62 1.77
CA PHE A 259 -3.00 16.74 1.46
C PHE A 259 -2.47 15.96 2.66
N LEU A 260 -2.74 16.42 3.88
CA LEU A 260 -2.31 15.79 5.13
C LEU A 260 -3.33 14.77 5.64
N GLU A 261 -4.61 15.10 5.52
CA GLU A 261 -5.75 14.31 6.00
C GLU A 261 -6.45 13.56 4.85
N GLY A 262 -6.29 14.03 3.62
CA GLY A 262 -6.93 13.48 2.42
C GLY A 262 -8.08 14.35 1.89
N ILE A 263 -8.48 14.09 0.64
CA ILE A 263 -9.67 14.64 -0.01
C ILE A 263 -10.90 14.19 0.78
N ARG A 264 -11.77 15.13 1.17
CA ARG A 264 -13.06 14.79 1.79
C ARG A 264 -13.96 14.08 0.79
N ILE A 265 -14.52 12.95 1.20
CA ILE A 265 -15.44 12.11 0.41
C ILE A 265 -16.67 11.85 1.27
N ASN A 266 -17.87 12.00 0.69
CA ASN A 266 -19.09 11.59 1.38
C ASN A 266 -19.15 10.06 1.42
N GLN A 267 -18.99 9.47 2.61
CA GLN A 267 -18.94 8.02 2.83
C GLN A 267 -20.30 7.43 3.28
N GLN A 268 -21.42 8.16 3.12
CA GLN A 268 -22.76 7.67 3.51
C GLN A 268 -23.12 6.33 2.86
N ASP A 269 -22.76 6.15 1.58
CA ASP A 269 -23.03 4.92 0.82
C ASP A 269 -21.87 3.92 0.81
N PHE A 270 -20.87 4.11 1.68
CA PHE A 270 -19.65 3.29 1.68
C PHE A 270 -19.96 1.80 1.78
N HIS A 271 -20.76 1.39 2.77
CA HIS A 271 -21.08 -0.01 3.01
C HIS A 271 -21.84 -0.63 1.83
N ASN A 272 -22.85 0.09 1.33
CA ASN A 272 -23.62 -0.33 0.16
C ASN A 272 -22.71 -0.56 -1.06
N ILE A 273 -21.77 0.36 -1.31
CA ILE A 273 -20.87 0.25 -2.47
C ILE A 273 -19.79 -0.80 -2.23
N ALA A 274 -19.28 -0.95 -1.01
CA ALA A 274 -18.28 -1.94 -0.66
C ALA A 274 -18.79 -3.38 -0.85
N GLU A 275 -20.05 -3.65 -0.47
CA GLU A 275 -20.71 -4.94 -0.68
C GLU A 275 -20.88 -5.30 -2.17
N LEU A 276 -20.90 -4.30 -3.05
CA LEU A 276 -20.96 -4.51 -4.50
C LEU A 276 -19.59 -4.84 -5.12
N THR A 277 -18.49 -4.76 -4.36
CA THR A 277 -17.13 -5.10 -4.82
C THR A 277 -16.75 -6.55 -4.50
N ASN A 278 -15.59 -7.01 -4.96
CA ASN A 278 -15.07 -8.32 -4.60
C ASN A 278 -14.21 -8.29 -3.32
N TYR A 279 -14.18 -7.16 -2.60
CA TYR A 279 -13.58 -7.10 -1.27
C TYR A 279 -14.48 -7.82 -0.26
N LYS A 280 -13.87 -8.67 0.56
CA LYS A 280 -14.53 -9.49 1.59
C LYS A 280 -14.45 -8.87 2.97
N ILE A 281 -13.45 -8.03 3.19
CA ILE A 281 -13.17 -7.33 4.43
C ILE A 281 -12.87 -5.89 4.04
N THR A 282 -13.26 -4.94 4.89
CA THR A 282 -13.01 -3.50 4.69
C THR A 282 -12.02 -2.98 5.72
N LEU A 283 -11.66 -1.71 5.59
CA LEU A 283 -10.70 -1.04 6.45
C LEU A 283 -11.27 0.30 6.88
N SER A 284 -11.13 0.59 8.17
CA SER A 284 -11.44 1.89 8.74
C SER A 284 -10.21 2.48 9.41
N THR A 285 -10.17 3.81 9.48
CA THR A 285 -9.11 4.54 10.16
C THR A 285 -9.65 5.82 10.77
N ASP A 286 -9.10 6.23 11.91
CA ASP A 286 -9.28 7.55 12.52
C ASP A 286 -8.11 8.50 12.19
N GLY A 287 -7.18 8.06 11.31
CA GLY A 287 -5.95 8.79 10.95
C GLY A 287 -4.69 8.31 11.69
N ASP A 288 -4.86 7.70 12.86
CA ASP A 288 -3.78 7.21 13.73
C ASP A 288 -3.78 5.68 13.83
N LYS A 289 -4.97 5.09 13.92
CA LYS A 289 -5.20 3.65 13.99
C LYS A 289 -5.91 3.17 12.75
N THR A 290 -5.74 1.89 12.48
CA THR A 290 -6.33 1.22 11.33
C THR A 290 -6.81 -0.14 11.78
N TRP A 291 -8.05 -0.49 11.45
CA TRP A 291 -8.66 -1.75 11.84
C TRP A 291 -9.42 -2.37 10.66
N GLU A 292 -9.49 -3.69 10.67
CA GLU A 292 -10.30 -4.49 9.74
C GLU A 292 -11.75 -4.52 10.21
N ASN A 293 -12.72 -4.36 9.29
CA ASN A 293 -14.14 -4.62 9.54
C ASN A 293 -14.68 -5.68 8.59
#